data_AF-A0A2W6ACN3-F1
#
_entry.id   AF-A0A2W6ACN3-F1
#
_cell.length_a   1.000
_cell.length_b   1.000
_cell.length_c   1.000
_cell.angle_alpha   90.00
_cell.angle_beta   90.00
_cell.angle_gamma   90.00
#
_symmetry.space_group_name_H-M   'P 1'
#
loop_
_entity.id
_entity.type
_entity.pdbx_description
1 polymer ?
#
loop_
_entity_poly.entity_id
_entity_poly.type
_entity_poly.pdbx_seq_one_letter_code
_entity_poly.pdbx_strand_id
1 'polypeptide(L)'
;LLAYGLPIVLLILPWLVRNWLASGNPIWPLASAVFGGSYSSVANPASYLLGSAPPIGLASLGTAWDFLIASLTQPPILVDRVLQVVSLGPLLLPLLPALLLAKWRAGLRWFVYLTVAYWLIFALFLSRTSARYLITMLLFSAILSAGAVVSLTSRHRLLQALFAGLLGITLTLLVLENALGTGDYLPTAFAISATAERQYVATYMEDDSLIQYIAANTPLTATIYVWDSQPRGYYLPRRYIYARLVPLYSDFGDTNAPRWRARLGELGINYILYHPRIPLTHGLPVGYDPYADAAKQFIAQYFGPPLFQSGSYTLYPLR
;
A
#
# COMPACT_ATOMS: atom_id res chain seq x y z
N LEU A 1 -17.48 20.43 -18.98
CA LEU A 1 -17.35 19.93 -17.60
C LEU A 1 -18.22 18.69 -17.36
N LEU A 2 -19.55 18.75 -17.54
CA LEU A 2 -20.44 17.60 -17.34
C LEU A 2 -20.08 16.36 -18.17
N ALA A 3 -19.77 16.53 -19.47
CA ALA A 3 -19.42 15.41 -20.36
C ALA A 3 -18.16 14.62 -19.94
N TYR A 4 -17.23 15.27 -19.22
CA TYR A 4 -15.98 14.64 -18.77
C TYR A 4 -16.00 14.30 -17.28
N GLY A 5 -16.77 15.02 -16.47
CA GLY A 5 -16.90 14.79 -15.03
C GLY A 5 -17.84 13.64 -14.70
N LEU A 6 -18.93 13.48 -15.45
CA LEU A 6 -19.92 12.43 -15.17
C LEU A 6 -19.33 11.01 -15.27
N PRO A 7 -18.54 10.65 -16.31
CA PRO A 7 -17.91 9.33 -16.36
C PRO A 7 -16.98 9.05 -15.17
N ILE A 8 -16.23 10.06 -14.71
CA ILE A 8 -15.34 9.93 -13.54
C ILE A 8 -16.16 9.70 -12.28
N VAL A 9 -17.23 10.48 -12.08
CA VAL A 9 -18.13 10.32 -10.92
C VAL A 9 -18.75 8.93 -10.91
N LEU A 10 -19.27 8.47 -12.05
CA LEU A 10 -19.84 7.12 -12.17
C LEU A 10 -18.81 6.03 -11.90
N LEU A 11 -17.56 6.23 -12.33
CA LEU A 11 -16.47 5.28 -12.09
C LEU A 11 -16.12 5.17 -10.59
N ILE A 12 -16.10 6.28 -9.86
CA ILE A 12 -15.75 6.28 -8.43
C ILE A 12 -16.95 6.04 -7.50
N LEU A 13 -18.17 6.15 -8.01
CA LEU A 13 -19.39 6.07 -7.21
C LEU A 13 -19.52 4.77 -6.39
N PRO A 14 -19.25 3.56 -6.94
CA PRO A 14 -19.33 2.32 -6.15
C PRO A 14 -18.40 2.35 -4.93
N TRP A 15 -17.22 2.94 -5.09
CA TRP A 15 -16.24 3.07 -4.00
C TRP A 15 -16.71 4.08 -2.94
N LEU A 16 -17.24 5.24 -3.36
CA LEU A 16 -17.79 6.24 -2.44
C LEU A 16 -18.98 5.69 -1.63
N VAL A 17 -19.89 4.96 -2.29
CA VAL A 17 -21.03 4.30 -1.64
C VAL A 17 -20.54 3.24 -0.66
N ARG A 18 -19.59 2.38 -1.06
CA ARG A 18 -19.00 1.38 -0.16
C ARG A 18 -18.40 2.03 1.08
N ASN A 19 -17.64 3.12 0.92
CA ASN A 19 -17.04 3.81 2.05
C ASN A 19 -18.09 4.44 2.97
N TRP A 20 -19.13 5.03 2.42
CA TRP A 20 -20.25 5.56 3.20
C TRP A 20 -20.90 4.47 4.04
N LEU A 21 -21.22 3.33 3.43
CA LEU A 21 -21.86 2.22 4.13
C LEU A 21 -20.95 1.60 5.20
N ALA A 22 -19.66 1.45 4.91
CA ALA A 22 -18.71 0.79 5.82
C ALA A 22 -18.24 1.69 6.96
N SER A 23 -18.02 2.98 6.68
CA SER A 23 -17.36 3.91 7.60
C SER A 23 -18.21 5.10 8.03
N GLY A 24 -19.36 5.35 7.38
CA GLY A 24 -20.12 6.59 7.54
C GLY A 24 -19.50 7.80 6.82
N ASN A 25 -18.39 7.61 6.09
CA ASN A 25 -17.65 8.68 5.44
C ASN A 25 -17.38 8.33 3.96
N PRO A 26 -17.87 9.13 2.99
CA PRO A 26 -17.75 8.78 1.57
C PRO A 26 -16.32 8.93 1.05
N ILE A 27 -15.53 9.82 1.66
CA ILE A 27 -14.17 10.20 1.24
C ILE A 27 -13.14 9.75 2.27
N TRP A 28 -13.42 8.65 2.96
CA TRP A 28 -12.52 8.11 3.98
C TRP A 28 -11.15 7.73 3.36
N PRO A 29 -10.01 8.04 4.01
CA PRO A 29 -9.86 8.68 5.32
C PRO A 29 -9.76 10.22 5.29
N LEU A 30 -9.76 10.85 4.11
CA LEU A 30 -9.36 12.25 3.89
C LEU A 30 -10.29 13.27 4.56
N ALA A 31 -11.60 13.03 4.54
CA ALA A 31 -12.60 13.99 5.03
C ALA A 31 -13.17 13.61 6.41
N SER A 32 -12.41 12.88 7.22
CA SER A 32 -12.85 12.41 8.54
C SER A 32 -13.18 13.54 9.52
N ALA A 33 -12.59 14.73 9.36
CA ALA A 33 -12.95 15.90 10.16
C ALA A 33 -14.36 16.46 9.85
N VAL A 34 -14.87 16.20 8.65
CA VAL A 34 -16.16 16.72 8.18
C VAL A 34 -17.27 15.69 8.35
N PHE A 35 -17.02 14.46 7.90
CA PHE A 35 -18.01 13.37 7.93
C PHE A 35 -17.88 12.45 9.15
N GLY A 36 -16.80 12.59 9.93
CA GLY A 36 -16.46 11.62 10.99
C GLY A 36 -16.10 10.26 10.41
N GLY A 37 -16.50 9.22 11.13
CA GLY A 37 -16.51 7.84 10.69
C GLY A 37 -16.20 6.85 11.80
N SER A 38 -16.66 5.61 11.67
CA SER A 38 -16.48 4.54 12.67
C SER A 38 -15.01 4.20 12.95
N TYR A 39 -14.10 4.60 12.04
CA TYR A 39 -12.65 4.46 12.17
C TYR A 39 -11.92 5.78 12.43
N SER A 40 -12.62 6.91 12.50
CA SER A 40 -12.01 8.19 12.88
C SER A 40 -11.94 8.26 14.40
N SER A 41 -10.87 7.76 15.00
CA SER A 41 -10.58 8.20 16.37
C SER A 41 -10.24 9.69 16.28
N VAL A 42 -11.16 10.56 16.68
CA VAL A 42 -10.94 12.01 16.86
C VAL A 42 -9.70 12.28 17.74
N ALA A 43 -9.28 11.27 18.51
CA ALA A 43 -8.08 11.24 19.36
C ALA A 43 -6.74 11.02 18.64
N ASN A 44 -6.70 10.67 17.35
CA ASN A 44 -5.45 10.56 16.60
C ASN A 44 -5.30 11.78 15.69
N PRO A 45 -4.61 12.86 16.14
CA PRO A 45 -4.34 13.99 15.27
C PRO A 45 -3.64 13.51 14.00
N ALA A 46 -3.86 14.21 12.88
CA ALA A 46 -3.27 13.86 11.58
C ALA A 46 -1.74 13.64 11.68
N SER A 47 -1.07 14.26 12.66
CA SER A 47 0.33 14.04 13.02
C SER A 47 0.69 12.59 13.39
N TYR A 48 -0.23 11.75 13.89
CA TYR A 48 0.02 10.32 14.14
C TYR A 48 -0.02 9.50 12.85
N LEU A 49 -0.94 9.82 11.94
CA LEU A 49 -0.97 9.22 10.59
C LEU A 49 0.20 9.74 9.72
N LEU A 50 0.63 10.99 9.97
CA LEU A 50 1.81 11.64 9.39
C LEU A 50 3.08 11.40 10.20
N GLY A 51 3.06 10.59 11.27
CA GLY A 51 4.27 10.31 12.08
C GLY A 51 5.35 9.58 11.27
N SER A 52 4.96 8.99 10.14
CA SER A 52 5.85 8.44 9.12
C SER A 52 6.21 9.42 7.99
N ALA A 53 5.57 10.58 7.91
CA ALA A 53 5.90 11.62 6.94
C ALA A 53 7.22 12.28 7.38
N PRO A 54 8.20 12.41 6.47
CA PRO A 54 9.46 13.04 6.83
C PRO A 54 9.25 14.50 7.25
N PRO A 55 10.11 15.05 8.14
CA PRO A 55 10.20 16.50 8.26
C PRO A 55 10.47 17.10 6.88
N ILE A 56 9.74 18.16 6.55
CA ILE A 56 9.90 18.85 5.27
C ILE A 56 11.32 19.43 5.23
N GLY A 57 12.11 19.01 4.24
CA GLY A 57 13.48 19.46 4.11
C GLY A 57 14.12 19.01 2.81
N LEU A 58 15.26 19.63 2.45
CA LEU A 58 16.00 19.30 1.23
C LEU A 58 16.50 17.85 1.21
N ALA A 59 16.78 17.26 2.39
CA ALA A 59 17.15 15.85 2.51
C ALA A 59 16.05 14.91 1.96
N SER A 60 14.78 15.34 2.03
CA SER A 60 13.64 14.56 1.51
C SER A 60 13.68 14.44 -0.02
N LEU A 61 14.35 15.36 -0.73
CA LEU A 61 14.57 15.24 -2.18
C LEU A 61 15.49 14.06 -2.51
N GLY A 62 16.57 13.87 -1.73
CA GLY A 62 17.47 12.73 -1.86
C GLY A 62 16.75 11.41 -1.55
N THR A 63 16.03 11.37 -0.43
CA THR A 63 15.21 10.18 -0.09
C THR A 63 14.19 9.86 -1.18
N ALA A 64 13.54 10.87 -1.76
CA ALA A 64 12.57 10.67 -2.84
C ALA A 64 13.21 10.13 -4.11
N TRP A 65 14.43 10.58 -4.41
CA TRP A 65 15.21 10.05 -5.52
C TRP A 65 15.58 8.59 -5.29
N ASP A 66 16.16 8.26 -4.13
CA ASP A 66 16.51 6.88 -3.78
C ASP A 66 15.28 5.97 -3.81
N PHE A 67 14.16 6.44 -3.26
CA PHE A 67 12.89 5.72 -3.26
C PHE A 67 12.34 5.52 -4.67
N LEU A 68 12.44 6.54 -5.54
CA LEU A 68 12.05 6.43 -6.95
C LEU A 68 12.89 5.34 -7.63
N ILE A 69 14.23 5.42 -7.54
CA ILE A 69 15.13 4.43 -8.13
C ILE A 69 14.82 3.03 -7.60
N ALA A 70 14.73 2.85 -6.28
CA ALA A 70 14.37 1.59 -5.67
C ALA A 70 13.02 1.08 -6.20
N SER A 71 11.98 1.91 -6.24
CA SER A 71 10.67 1.52 -6.77
C SER A 71 10.69 1.09 -8.24
N LEU A 72 11.71 1.46 -9.01
CA LEU A 72 11.81 1.12 -10.43
C LEU A 72 12.66 -0.12 -10.68
N THR A 73 13.65 -0.37 -9.80
CA THR A 73 14.67 -1.41 -9.99
C THR A 73 14.59 -2.53 -8.97
N GLN A 74 13.68 -2.43 -7.98
CA GLN A 74 13.57 -3.43 -6.93
C GLN A 74 13.35 -4.81 -7.53
N PRO A 75 14.18 -5.81 -7.17
CA PRO A 75 13.97 -7.17 -7.61
C PRO A 75 12.65 -7.69 -7.06
N PRO A 76 12.04 -8.69 -7.72
CA PRO A 76 10.87 -9.35 -7.18
C PRO A 76 11.13 -9.85 -5.75
N ILE A 77 10.16 -9.68 -4.87
CA ILE A 77 10.25 -10.11 -3.47
C ILE A 77 9.30 -11.27 -3.22
N LEU A 78 9.70 -12.23 -2.40
CA LEU A 78 8.84 -13.32 -1.99
C LEU A 78 7.87 -12.81 -0.92
N VAL A 79 6.59 -12.75 -1.25
CA VAL A 79 5.51 -12.44 -0.31
C VAL A 79 4.57 -13.62 -0.34
N ASP A 80 4.35 -14.28 0.80
CA ASP A 80 3.37 -15.34 0.90
C ASP A 80 3.60 -16.46 -0.12
N ARG A 81 4.85 -16.94 -0.17
CA ARG A 81 5.32 -18.00 -1.10
C ARG A 81 5.19 -17.64 -2.59
N VAL A 82 4.80 -16.41 -2.92
CA VAL A 82 4.69 -15.91 -4.30
C VAL A 82 5.77 -14.87 -4.53
N LEU A 83 6.51 -15.04 -5.62
CA LEU A 83 7.43 -14.01 -6.07
C LEU A 83 6.63 -12.86 -6.69
N GLN A 84 6.56 -11.73 -5.99
CA GLN A 84 5.83 -10.55 -6.44
C GLN A 84 6.77 -9.55 -7.09
N VAL A 85 6.46 -9.17 -8.34
CA VAL A 85 7.09 -8.02 -8.99
C VAL A 85 6.55 -6.76 -8.33
N VAL A 86 7.39 -6.14 -7.50
CA VAL A 86 7.05 -4.91 -6.77
C VAL A 86 7.64 -3.65 -7.41
N SER A 87 8.48 -3.82 -8.43
CA SER A 87 9.00 -2.69 -9.20
C SER A 87 7.97 -2.17 -10.19
N LEU A 88 7.97 -0.85 -10.37
CA LEU A 88 7.14 -0.14 -11.34
C LEU A 88 7.74 -0.19 -12.76
N GLY A 89 8.94 -0.78 -12.90
CA GLY A 89 9.66 -0.94 -14.15
C GLY A 89 10.33 0.36 -14.64
N PRO A 90 11.51 0.28 -15.29
CA PRO A 90 12.25 1.46 -15.74
C PRO A 90 11.75 2.04 -17.06
N LEU A 91 10.72 1.45 -17.67
CA LEU A 91 10.46 1.51 -19.11
C LEU A 91 10.32 2.91 -19.72
N LEU A 92 9.95 3.92 -18.93
CA LEU A 92 9.62 5.26 -19.43
C LEU A 92 10.58 6.37 -18.97
N LEU A 93 11.48 6.08 -18.03
CA LEU A 93 12.41 7.08 -17.48
C LEU A 93 13.62 7.37 -18.36
N PRO A 94 14.25 6.40 -19.05
CA PRO A 94 15.31 6.65 -20.02
C PRO A 94 14.87 7.57 -21.17
N LEU A 95 13.56 7.72 -21.39
CA LEU A 95 12.99 8.60 -22.41
C LEU A 95 12.76 10.04 -21.90
N LEU A 96 12.85 10.31 -20.59
CA LEU A 96 12.72 11.67 -20.07
C LEU A 96 13.86 12.60 -20.52
N PRO A 97 15.15 12.18 -20.58
CA PRO A 97 16.21 13.01 -21.17
C PRO A 97 15.92 13.41 -22.63
N ALA A 98 15.18 12.59 -23.38
CA ALA A 98 14.80 12.89 -24.76
C ALA A 98 13.86 14.11 -24.85
N LEU A 99 13.20 14.51 -23.76
CA LEU A 99 12.42 15.75 -23.69
C LEU A 99 13.28 16.99 -23.93
N LEU A 100 14.56 16.97 -23.56
CA LEU A 100 15.48 18.09 -23.79
C LEU A 100 15.65 18.37 -25.30
N LEU A 101 15.45 17.35 -26.13
CA LEU A 101 15.56 17.42 -27.59
C LEU A 101 14.19 17.55 -28.29
N ALA A 102 13.10 17.46 -27.54
CA ALA A 102 11.75 17.50 -28.08
C ALA A 102 11.30 18.93 -28.42
N LYS A 103 10.41 19.06 -29.41
CA LYS A 103 9.76 20.32 -29.74
C LYS A 103 8.61 20.56 -28.77
N TRP A 104 8.80 21.52 -27.89
CA TRP A 104 7.87 21.87 -26.82
C TRP A 104 6.60 22.55 -27.34
N ARG A 105 5.50 21.80 -27.40
CA ARG A 105 4.15 22.36 -27.56
C ARG A 105 3.64 22.90 -26.22
N ALA A 106 2.76 23.91 -26.26
CA ALA A 106 2.21 24.53 -25.04
C ALA A 106 1.60 23.51 -24.07
N GLY A 107 0.87 22.51 -24.58
CA GLY A 107 0.30 21.43 -23.75
C GLY A 107 1.36 20.58 -23.03
N LEU A 108 2.48 20.24 -23.67
CA LEU A 108 3.55 19.45 -23.03
C LEU A 108 4.25 20.22 -21.90
N ARG A 109 4.34 21.55 -22.01
CA ARG A 109 4.91 22.38 -20.93
C ARG A 109 4.08 22.28 -19.65
N TRP A 110 2.75 22.30 -19.77
CA TRP A 110 1.86 22.10 -18.63
C TRP A 110 2.06 20.73 -17.97
N PHE A 111 2.21 19.67 -18.76
CA PHE A 111 2.53 18.35 -18.21
C PHE A 111 3.87 18.33 -17.49
N VAL A 112 4.90 19.03 -17.97
CA VAL A 112 6.16 19.17 -17.21
C VAL A 112 5.94 19.87 -15.88
N TYR A 113 5.22 20.99 -15.86
CA TYR A 113 4.94 21.67 -14.60
C TYR A 113 4.15 20.79 -13.63
N LEU A 114 3.17 20.03 -14.11
CA LEU A 114 2.41 19.07 -13.31
C LEU A 114 3.28 17.92 -12.79
N THR A 115 4.14 17.33 -13.64
CA THR A 115 5.07 16.27 -13.23
C THR A 115 6.04 16.77 -12.17
N VAL A 116 6.64 17.94 -12.36
CA VAL A 116 7.59 18.54 -11.41
C VAL A 116 6.89 18.92 -10.11
N ALA A 117 5.74 19.58 -10.17
CA ALA A 117 4.97 19.94 -8.99
C ALA A 117 4.54 18.70 -8.20
N TYR A 118 4.06 17.66 -8.89
CA TYR A 118 3.69 16.42 -8.24
C TYR A 118 4.91 15.69 -7.66
N TRP A 119 6.04 15.66 -8.39
CA TRP A 119 7.27 15.08 -7.87
C TRP A 119 7.74 15.81 -6.60
N LEU A 120 7.62 17.14 -6.54
CA LEU A 120 7.94 17.90 -5.32
C LEU A 120 6.98 17.57 -4.18
N ILE A 121 5.67 17.45 -4.44
CA ILE A 121 4.70 17.00 -3.42
C ILE A 121 5.07 15.60 -2.94
N PHE A 122 5.37 14.69 -3.87
CA PHE A 122 5.81 13.35 -3.53
C PHE A 122 7.09 13.39 -2.70
N ALA A 123 8.09 14.15 -3.12
CA ALA A 123 9.39 14.17 -2.50
C ALA A 123 9.35 14.73 -1.08
N LEU A 124 8.61 15.83 -0.89
CA LEU A 124 8.53 16.54 0.37
C LEU A 124 7.56 15.89 1.37
N PHE A 125 6.51 15.21 0.90
CA PHE A 125 5.44 14.72 1.78
C PHE A 125 5.21 13.20 1.73
N LEU A 126 5.45 12.54 0.59
CA LEU A 126 5.01 11.15 0.35
C LEU A 126 6.15 10.14 0.18
N SER A 127 7.41 10.58 0.07
CA SER A 127 8.57 9.75 -0.30
C SER A 127 8.88 8.59 0.63
N ARG A 128 8.26 8.51 1.81
CA ARG A 128 8.41 7.42 2.79
C ARG A 128 7.16 6.58 3.00
N THR A 129 6.11 6.81 2.21
CA THR A 129 4.79 6.23 2.48
C THR A 129 4.51 4.97 1.67
N SER A 130 4.55 5.04 0.34
CA SER A 130 4.29 3.89 -0.54
C SER A 130 4.61 4.20 -2.01
N ALA A 131 5.10 3.19 -2.74
CA ALA A 131 5.38 3.27 -4.17
C ALA A 131 4.14 3.59 -5.02
N ARG A 132 2.93 3.31 -4.53
CA ARG A 132 1.68 3.64 -5.24
C ARG A 132 1.51 5.14 -5.50
N TYR A 133 2.11 6.00 -4.67
CA TYR A 133 2.05 7.44 -4.91
C TYR A 133 2.93 7.88 -6.08
N LEU A 134 3.88 7.05 -6.53
CA LEU A 134 4.64 7.33 -7.75
C LEU A 134 3.83 7.12 -9.03
N ILE A 135 2.75 6.33 -8.99
CA ILE A 135 1.95 5.98 -10.19
C ILE A 135 1.47 7.24 -10.93
N THR A 136 1.02 8.26 -10.20
CA THR A 136 0.58 9.53 -10.80
C THR A 136 1.73 10.25 -11.52
N MET A 137 2.91 10.30 -10.90
CA MET A 137 4.10 10.89 -11.52
C MET A 137 4.49 10.10 -12.78
N LEU A 138 4.50 8.77 -12.70
CA LEU A 138 4.84 7.89 -13.81
C LEU A 138 3.86 8.03 -14.96
N LEU A 139 2.57 8.24 -14.69
CA LEU A 139 1.57 8.54 -15.71
C LEU A 139 1.90 9.83 -16.48
N PHE A 140 2.25 10.91 -15.77
CA PHE A 140 2.64 12.15 -16.46
C PHE A 140 3.95 11.99 -17.22
N SER A 141 4.93 11.29 -16.64
CA SER A 141 6.18 10.93 -17.32
C SER A 141 5.93 10.11 -18.58
N ALA A 142 4.96 9.20 -18.59
CA ALA A 142 4.58 8.42 -19.77
C ALA A 142 4.09 9.31 -20.91
N ILE A 143 3.22 10.28 -20.62
CA ILE A 143 2.70 11.25 -21.59
C ILE A 143 3.84 12.10 -22.15
N LEU A 144 4.74 12.57 -21.28
CA LEU A 144 5.91 13.35 -21.69
C LEU A 144 6.85 12.52 -22.57
N SER A 145 7.20 11.31 -22.17
CA SER A 145 8.05 10.40 -22.95
C SER A 145 7.44 10.09 -24.33
N ALA A 146 6.12 9.86 -24.41
CA ALA A 146 5.43 9.69 -25.68
C ALA A 146 5.53 10.96 -26.55
N GLY A 147 5.32 12.14 -25.97
CA GLY A 147 5.49 13.43 -26.66
C GLY A 147 6.91 13.64 -27.20
N ALA A 148 7.93 13.25 -26.43
CA ALA A 148 9.33 13.30 -26.83
C ALA A 148 9.60 12.40 -28.04
N VAL A 149 9.18 11.13 -27.96
CA VAL A 149 9.35 10.15 -29.05
C VAL A 149 8.66 10.63 -30.32
N VAL A 150 7.40 11.06 -30.24
CA VAL A 150 6.65 11.58 -31.40
C VAL A 150 7.35 12.79 -32.00
N SER A 151 7.84 13.71 -31.18
CA SER A 151 8.57 14.89 -31.66
C SER A 151 9.84 14.51 -32.41
N LEU A 152 10.67 13.64 -31.82
CA LEU A 152 11.98 13.25 -32.37
C LEU A 152 11.83 12.42 -33.65
N THR A 153 10.82 11.56 -33.69
CA THR A 153 10.60 10.65 -34.82
C THR A 153 9.71 11.25 -35.90
N SER A 154 9.06 12.41 -35.66
CA SER A 154 8.09 13.06 -36.58
C SER A 154 8.56 13.20 -38.05
N ARG A 155 9.87 13.29 -38.27
CA ARG A 155 10.48 13.48 -39.60
C ARG A 155 10.96 12.18 -40.25
N HIS A 156 11.01 11.06 -39.52
CA HIS A 156 11.63 9.81 -39.96
C HIS A 156 10.70 8.63 -39.72
N ARG A 157 9.97 8.22 -40.78
CA ARG A 157 9.01 7.10 -40.73
C ARG A 157 9.62 5.79 -40.22
N LEU A 158 10.88 5.50 -40.57
CA LEU A 158 11.57 4.31 -40.08
C LEU A 158 11.75 4.35 -38.56
N LEU A 159 12.17 5.49 -37.99
CA LEU A 159 12.32 5.62 -36.54
C LEU A 159 10.95 5.50 -35.84
N GLN A 160 9.89 6.08 -36.41
CA GLN A 160 8.53 5.89 -35.89
C GLN A 160 8.15 4.41 -35.84
N ALA A 161 8.36 3.68 -36.94
CA ALA A 161 8.05 2.26 -37.03
C ALA A 161 8.88 1.43 -36.03
N LEU A 162 10.17 1.74 -35.87
CA LEU A 162 11.04 1.06 -34.90
C LEU A 162 10.60 1.31 -33.46
N PHE A 163 10.31 2.55 -33.08
CA PHE A 163 9.82 2.88 -31.73
C PHE A 163 8.45 2.27 -31.45
N ALA A 164 7.53 2.33 -32.43
CA ALA A 164 6.22 1.71 -32.31
C ALA A 164 6.32 0.18 -32.21
N GLY A 165 7.19 -0.45 -33.00
CA GLY A 165 7.45 -1.88 -32.93
C GLY A 165 8.06 -2.30 -31.60
N LEU A 166 9.07 -1.58 -31.11
CA LEU A 166 9.69 -1.84 -29.81
C LEU A 166 8.66 -1.69 -28.68
N LEU A 167 7.90 -0.59 -28.65
CA LEU A 167 6.85 -0.37 -27.67
C LEU A 167 5.79 -1.47 -27.74
N GLY A 168 5.36 -1.86 -28.95
CA GLY A 168 4.39 -2.94 -29.16
C GLY A 168 4.89 -4.28 -28.63
N ILE A 169 6.15 -4.64 -28.90
CA ILE A 169 6.79 -5.84 -28.35
C ILE A 169 6.83 -5.75 -26.83
N THR A 170 7.30 -4.64 -26.26
CA THR A 170 7.42 -4.52 -24.80
C THR A 170 6.06 -4.59 -24.10
N LEU A 171 5.04 -3.89 -24.62
CA LEU A 171 3.68 -3.97 -24.06
C LEU A 171 3.11 -5.38 -24.19
N THR A 172 3.38 -6.07 -25.30
CA THR A 172 2.96 -7.48 -25.49
C THR A 172 3.62 -8.38 -24.46
N LEU A 173 4.92 -8.24 -24.23
CA LEU A 173 5.65 -9.01 -23.22
C LEU A 173 5.13 -8.71 -21.81
N LEU A 174 4.88 -7.45 -21.47
CA LEU A 174 4.31 -7.08 -20.17
C LEU A 174 2.89 -7.65 -19.99
N VAL A 175 2.04 -7.56 -21.01
CA VAL A 175 0.68 -8.13 -20.95
C VAL A 175 0.75 -9.64 -20.80
N LEU A 176 1.64 -10.30 -21.54
CA LEU A 176 1.83 -11.75 -21.45
C LEU A 176 2.36 -12.17 -20.09
N GLU A 177 3.38 -11.49 -19.56
CA GLU A 177 3.91 -11.71 -18.22
C GLU A 177 2.82 -11.56 -17.16
N ASN A 178 2.02 -10.47 -17.24
CA ASN A 178 0.91 -10.26 -16.34
C ASN A 178 -0.19 -11.33 -16.50
N ALA A 179 -0.56 -11.70 -17.72
CA ALA A 179 -1.58 -12.72 -17.96
C ALA A 179 -1.15 -14.11 -17.45
N LEU A 180 0.11 -14.50 -17.69
CA LEU A 180 0.69 -15.75 -17.20
C LEU A 180 0.87 -15.74 -15.68
N GLY A 181 1.25 -14.59 -15.10
CA GLY A 181 1.45 -14.45 -13.66
C GLY A 181 0.16 -14.26 -12.86
N THR A 182 -0.92 -13.79 -13.47
CA THR A 182 -2.19 -13.51 -12.77
C THR A 182 -3.26 -14.58 -12.96
N GLY A 183 -3.06 -15.57 -13.82
CA GLY A 183 -4.07 -16.60 -14.15
C GLY A 183 -4.69 -17.26 -12.91
N ASP A 184 -3.87 -17.64 -11.94
CA ASP A 184 -4.32 -18.27 -10.68
C ASP A 184 -5.07 -17.31 -9.75
N TYR A 185 -4.89 -16.01 -9.93
CA TYR A 185 -5.49 -14.94 -9.12
C TYR A 185 -6.81 -14.45 -9.69
N LEU A 186 -7.04 -14.58 -11.01
CA LEU A 186 -8.22 -14.01 -11.68
C LEU A 186 -9.54 -14.45 -11.04
N PRO A 187 -9.76 -15.75 -10.71
CA PRO A 187 -11.01 -16.16 -10.08
C PRO A 187 -11.29 -15.49 -8.74
N THR A 188 -10.23 -15.24 -7.96
CA THR A 188 -10.32 -14.54 -6.67
C THR A 188 -10.48 -13.04 -6.85
N ALA A 189 -9.73 -12.43 -7.77
CA ALA A 189 -9.79 -11.00 -8.06
C ALA A 189 -11.17 -10.56 -8.55
N PHE A 190 -11.84 -11.40 -9.34
CA PHE A 190 -13.21 -11.16 -9.80
C PHE A 190 -14.28 -11.68 -8.84
N ALA A 191 -13.90 -12.19 -7.66
CA ALA A 191 -14.81 -12.77 -6.67
C ALA A 191 -15.79 -13.80 -7.29
N ILE A 192 -15.30 -14.59 -8.27
CA ILE A 192 -16.14 -15.49 -9.07
C ILE A 192 -16.79 -16.57 -8.17
N SER A 193 -16.09 -17.02 -7.13
CA SER A 193 -16.66 -17.94 -6.14
C SER A 193 -15.92 -17.91 -4.80
N ALA A 194 -16.64 -18.21 -3.73
CA ALA A 194 -16.06 -18.43 -2.40
C ALA A 194 -15.11 -19.63 -2.33
N THR A 195 -15.20 -20.57 -3.29
CA THR A 195 -14.28 -21.71 -3.40
C THR A 195 -12.93 -21.26 -3.95
N ALA A 196 -12.93 -20.42 -4.99
CA ALA A 196 -11.71 -19.84 -5.54
C ALA A 196 -10.99 -18.97 -4.52
N GLU A 197 -11.72 -18.14 -3.78
CA GLU A 197 -11.15 -17.34 -2.70
C GLU A 197 -10.51 -18.23 -1.62
N ARG A 198 -11.20 -19.28 -1.15
CA ARG A 198 -10.62 -20.22 -0.18
C ARG A 198 -9.39 -20.95 -0.71
N GLN A 199 -9.42 -21.39 -1.97
CA GLN A 199 -8.29 -22.04 -2.60
C GLN A 199 -7.10 -21.08 -2.70
N TYR A 200 -7.34 -19.82 -3.05
CA TYR A 200 -6.33 -18.78 -3.09
C TYR A 200 -5.71 -18.54 -1.72
N VAL A 201 -6.54 -18.36 -0.69
CA VAL A 201 -6.08 -18.16 0.69
C VAL A 201 -5.25 -19.36 1.14
N ALA A 202 -5.74 -20.59 0.96
CA ALA A 202 -5.00 -21.80 1.35
C ALA A 202 -3.68 -22.03 0.59
N THR A 203 -3.64 -21.65 -0.69
CA THR A 203 -2.46 -21.87 -1.54
C THR A 203 -1.35 -20.88 -1.23
N TYR A 204 -1.71 -19.60 -1.10
CA TYR A 204 -0.73 -18.53 -1.05
C TYR A 204 -0.56 -17.96 0.35
N MET A 205 -1.61 -17.91 1.17
CA MET A 205 -1.51 -17.23 2.47
C MET A 205 -0.88 -18.10 3.55
N GLU A 206 0.23 -17.62 4.12
CA GLU A 206 0.93 -18.31 5.21
C GLU A 206 0.09 -18.35 6.51
N ASP A 207 -0.83 -17.39 6.68
CA ASP A 207 -1.73 -17.28 7.83
C ASP A 207 -3.09 -17.98 7.63
N ASP A 208 -3.32 -18.75 6.55
CA ASP A 208 -4.60 -19.46 6.34
C ASP A 208 -4.97 -20.37 7.53
N SER A 209 -4.03 -21.20 8.00
CA SER A 209 -4.29 -22.11 9.11
C SER A 209 -4.62 -21.36 10.42
N LEU A 210 -4.03 -20.18 10.60
CA LEU A 210 -4.31 -19.29 11.73
C LEU A 210 -5.69 -18.65 11.62
N ILE A 211 -6.09 -18.22 10.42
CA ILE A 211 -7.44 -17.71 10.14
C ILE A 211 -8.49 -18.78 10.44
N GLN A 212 -8.25 -20.03 10.00
CA GLN A 212 -9.11 -21.17 10.31
C GLN A 212 -9.16 -21.47 11.81
N TYR A 213 -8.00 -21.42 12.48
CA TYR A 213 -7.93 -21.59 13.94
C TYR A 213 -8.76 -20.53 14.65
N ILE A 214 -8.63 -19.26 14.27
CA ILE A 214 -9.43 -18.16 14.83
C ILE A 214 -10.91 -18.43 14.61
N ALA A 215 -11.31 -18.84 13.40
CA ALA A 215 -12.70 -19.15 13.06
C ALA A 215 -13.30 -20.22 13.98
N ALA A 216 -12.52 -21.26 14.30
CA ALA A 216 -12.98 -22.42 15.07
C ALA A 216 -12.87 -22.23 16.59
N ASN A 217 -11.86 -21.50 17.07
CA ASN A 217 -11.46 -21.53 18.49
C ASN A 217 -11.64 -20.22 19.25
N THR A 218 -12.10 -19.15 18.60
CA THR A 218 -12.37 -17.87 19.29
C THR A 218 -13.87 -17.57 19.32
N PRO A 219 -14.41 -16.92 20.36
CA PRO A 219 -15.81 -16.51 20.40
C PRO A 219 -16.19 -15.63 19.20
N LEU A 220 -17.43 -15.72 18.72
CA LEU A 220 -17.92 -14.87 17.61
C LEU A 220 -17.89 -13.38 17.95
N THR A 221 -17.98 -13.04 19.24
CA THR A 221 -17.90 -11.67 19.76
C THR A 221 -16.47 -11.18 19.97
N ALA A 222 -15.47 -12.02 19.69
CA ALA A 222 -14.07 -11.67 19.89
C ALA A 222 -13.65 -10.49 19.02
N THR A 223 -12.87 -9.57 19.60
CA THR A 223 -12.17 -8.52 18.85
C THR A 223 -10.68 -8.79 18.83
N ILE A 224 -10.09 -8.79 17.63
CA ILE A 224 -8.67 -9.05 17.39
C ILE A 224 -7.95 -7.75 17.09
N TYR A 225 -6.93 -7.44 17.87
CA TYR A 225 -6.01 -6.35 17.57
C TYR A 225 -4.96 -6.85 16.55
N VAL A 226 -4.98 -6.30 15.35
CA VAL A 226 -4.16 -6.75 14.23
C VAL A 226 -2.92 -5.88 14.12
N TRP A 227 -1.74 -6.49 14.27
CA TRP A 227 -0.48 -5.76 14.23
C TRP A 227 -0.18 -5.14 12.86
N ASP A 228 0.53 -4.00 12.84
CA ASP A 228 0.71 -3.11 11.67
C ASP A 228 1.35 -3.77 10.43
N SER A 229 2.00 -4.91 10.62
CA SER A 229 2.61 -5.71 9.55
C SER A 229 1.65 -6.66 8.83
N GLN A 230 0.39 -6.77 9.28
CA GLN A 230 -0.60 -7.64 8.64
C GLN A 230 -1.70 -6.79 7.96
N PRO A 231 -1.65 -6.58 6.63
CA PRO A 231 -2.67 -5.81 5.90
C PRO A 231 -3.95 -6.60 5.62
N ARG A 232 -4.14 -7.79 6.22
CA ARG A 232 -5.07 -8.84 5.76
C ARG A 232 -6.29 -9.05 6.65
N GLY A 233 -6.64 -8.05 7.47
CA GLY A 233 -7.85 -8.09 8.29
C GLY A 233 -9.14 -8.37 7.52
N TYR A 234 -9.15 -8.16 6.19
CA TYR A 234 -10.28 -8.54 5.32
C TYR A 234 -10.69 -10.02 5.46
N TYR A 235 -9.72 -10.93 5.66
CA TYR A 235 -10.00 -12.38 5.78
C TYR A 235 -10.25 -12.84 7.21
N LEU A 236 -10.16 -11.94 8.20
CA LEU A 236 -10.38 -12.32 9.60
C LEU A 236 -11.87 -12.56 9.84
N PRO A 237 -12.25 -13.72 10.41
CA PRO A 237 -13.64 -14.07 10.64
C PRO A 237 -14.20 -13.43 11.92
N ARG A 238 -13.53 -12.40 12.45
CA ARG A 238 -13.83 -11.72 13.72
C ARG A 238 -13.72 -10.22 13.52
N ARG A 239 -14.36 -9.48 14.41
CA ARG A 239 -14.15 -8.03 14.48
C ARG A 239 -12.67 -7.80 14.74
N TYR A 240 -12.08 -6.82 14.06
CA TYR A 240 -10.69 -6.49 14.25
C TYR A 240 -10.46 -4.99 14.32
N ILE A 241 -9.34 -4.60 14.94
CA ILE A 241 -8.85 -3.23 14.98
C ILE A 241 -7.42 -3.24 14.46
N TYR A 242 -7.17 -2.52 13.38
CA TYR A 242 -5.81 -2.35 12.86
C TYR A 242 -4.98 -1.48 13.79
N ALA A 243 -3.81 -1.98 14.15
CA ALA A 243 -2.84 -1.24 14.94
C ALA A 243 -2.49 0.10 14.29
N ARG A 244 -2.48 0.23 12.97
CA ARG A 244 -2.21 1.52 12.30
C ARG A 244 -3.26 2.58 12.58
N LEU A 245 -4.52 2.18 12.78
CA LEU A 245 -5.64 3.11 13.02
C LEU A 245 -5.73 3.50 14.49
N VAL A 246 -5.29 2.62 15.38
CA VAL A 246 -5.19 2.86 16.81
C VAL A 246 -3.78 2.43 17.22
N PRO A 247 -2.75 3.26 16.96
CA PRO A 247 -1.37 2.88 17.23
C PRO A 247 -1.16 2.85 18.74
N LEU A 248 -1.44 1.68 19.34
CA LEU A 248 -1.05 1.41 20.72
C LEU A 248 0.50 1.38 20.86
N TYR A 249 1.21 1.43 19.72
CA TYR A 249 2.65 1.29 19.60
C TYR A 249 3.46 2.58 19.55
N SER A 250 2.84 3.72 19.29
CA SER A 250 3.57 4.99 19.23
C SER A 250 4.17 5.40 20.58
N ASP A 251 3.62 4.88 21.69
CA ASP A 251 4.10 5.16 23.05
C ASP A 251 4.59 3.87 23.75
N PHE A 252 5.16 2.88 23.04
CA PHE A 252 5.62 1.63 23.69
C PHE A 252 6.77 1.78 24.70
N GLY A 253 7.38 2.97 24.80
CA GLY A 253 8.28 3.30 25.90
C GLY A 253 7.57 3.89 27.13
N ASP A 254 6.28 4.19 27.04
CA ASP A 254 5.46 4.67 28.15
C ASP A 254 5.09 3.48 29.05
N THR A 255 5.69 3.44 30.24
CA THR A 255 5.52 2.37 31.24
C THR A 255 4.14 2.39 31.90
N ASN A 256 3.22 3.25 31.46
CA ASN A 256 1.89 3.43 32.04
C ASN A 256 0.92 2.29 31.69
N ALA A 257 1.19 1.10 32.25
CA ALA A 257 0.40 -0.11 32.06
C ALA A 257 -1.10 -0.01 32.34
N PRO A 258 -1.54 0.77 33.35
CA PRO A 258 -2.97 0.97 33.61
C PRO A 258 -3.70 1.61 32.42
N ARG A 259 -3.09 2.60 31.76
CA ARG A 259 -3.68 3.27 30.58
C ARG A 259 -3.93 2.29 29.44
N TRP A 260 -2.97 1.41 29.18
CA TRP A 260 -3.09 0.44 28.09
C TRP A 260 -4.10 -0.67 28.37
N ARG A 261 -4.17 -1.18 29.60
CA ARG A 261 -5.23 -2.12 30.00
C ARG A 261 -6.62 -1.51 29.86
N ALA A 262 -6.79 -0.28 30.35
CA ALA A 262 -8.06 0.44 30.22
C ALA A 262 -8.44 0.61 28.74
N ARG A 263 -7.49 1.00 27.89
CA ARG A 263 -7.74 1.19 26.45
C ARG A 263 -8.05 -0.12 25.72
N LEU A 264 -7.32 -1.21 26.01
CA LEU A 264 -7.61 -2.54 25.45
C LEU A 264 -9.01 -3.01 25.85
N GLY A 265 -9.40 -2.77 27.11
CA GLY A 265 -10.75 -3.04 27.63
C GLY A 265 -11.83 -2.20 26.97
N GLU A 266 -11.62 -0.89 26.82
CA GLU A 266 -12.55 0.04 26.15
C GLU A 266 -12.80 -0.37 24.69
N LEU A 267 -11.75 -0.81 24.00
CA LEU A 267 -11.82 -1.29 22.62
C LEU A 267 -12.41 -2.71 22.52
N GLY A 268 -12.62 -3.40 23.64
CA GLY A 268 -13.11 -4.77 23.69
C GLY A 268 -12.14 -5.79 23.09
N ILE A 269 -10.83 -5.52 23.10
CA ILE A 269 -9.82 -6.42 22.54
C ILE A 269 -9.76 -7.70 23.38
N ASN A 270 -9.80 -8.86 22.72
CA ASN A 270 -9.65 -10.16 23.37
C ASN A 270 -8.38 -10.88 22.94
N TYR A 271 -7.89 -10.59 21.74
CA TYR A 271 -6.71 -11.24 21.16
C TYR A 271 -5.83 -10.22 20.46
N ILE A 272 -4.54 -10.52 20.35
CA ILE A 272 -3.63 -9.84 19.43
C ILE A 272 -3.14 -10.84 18.39
N LEU A 273 -3.26 -10.45 17.13
CA LEU A 273 -2.63 -11.13 16.03
C LEU A 273 -1.33 -10.41 15.69
N TYR A 274 -0.22 -11.01 16.11
CA TYR A 274 1.11 -10.47 15.93
C TYR A 274 1.78 -11.10 14.72
N HIS A 275 2.46 -10.26 13.95
CA HIS A 275 3.36 -10.65 12.88
C HIS A 275 4.59 -9.75 12.98
N PRO A 276 5.82 -10.30 13.05
CA PRO A 276 7.02 -9.48 13.07
C PRO A 276 7.09 -8.67 11.77
N ARG A 277 7.50 -7.40 11.83
CA ARG A 277 7.71 -6.63 10.61
C ARG A 277 8.85 -7.28 9.82
N ILE A 278 8.58 -7.69 8.59
CA ILE A 278 9.64 -7.99 7.64
C ILE A 278 10.15 -6.64 7.13
N PRO A 279 11.41 -6.25 7.39
CA PRO A 279 11.89 -4.94 6.98
C PRO A 279 11.95 -4.86 5.45
N LEU A 280 11.24 -3.91 4.87
CA LEU A 280 11.32 -3.59 3.44
C LEU A 280 12.19 -2.35 3.17
N THR A 281 12.75 -1.73 4.21
CA THR A 281 13.56 -0.51 4.08
C THR A 281 15.00 -0.82 3.70
N HIS A 282 15.41 -0.30 2.53
CA HIS A 282 16.79 -0.31 2.05
C HIS A 282 17.75 0.30 3.09
N GLY A 283 18.86 -0.39 3.40
CA GLY A 283 19.93 0.13 4.25
C GLY A 283 19.84 -0.21 5.74
N LEU A 284 18.76 -0.85 6.19
CA LEU A 284 18.69 -1.46 7.53
C LEU A 284 19.03 -2.96 7.44
N PRO A 285 19.70 -3.55 8.46
CA PRO A 285 19.97 -4.99 8.48
C PRO A 285 18.68 -5.79 8.25
N VAL A 286 18.76 -6.89 7.50
CA VAL A 286 17.64 -7.83 7.36
C VAL A 286 17.20 -8.27 8.76
N GLY A 287 15.92 -8.08 9.09
CA GLY A 287 15.36 -8.34 10.42
C GLY A 287 15.41 -7.17 11.43
N TYR A 288 15.93 -6.00 11.07
CA TYR A 288 15.90 -4.82 11.94
C TYR A 288 14.50 -4.17 11.95
N ASP A 289 13.76 -4.38 13.03
CA ASP A 289 12.57 -3.63 13.38
C ASP A 289 12.88 -2.81 14.64
N PRO A 290 12.97 -1.47 14.56
CA PRO A 290 13.29 -0.62 15.71
C PRO A 290 12.24 -0.73 16.83
N TYR A 291 11.07 -1.33 16.54
CA TYR A 291 10.01 -1.57 17.49
C TYR A 291 9.89 -3.03 17.91
N ALA A 292 10.77 -3.94 17.47
CA ALA A 292 10.65 -5.38 17.80
C ALA A 292 10.69 -5.64 19.31
N ASP A 293 11.62 -5.03 20.03
CA ASP A 293 11.75 -5.24 21.47
C ASP A 293 10.58 -4.60 22.23
N ALA A 294 10.18 -3.40 21.82
CA ALA A 294 8.98 -2.73 22.31
C ALA A 294 7.71 -3.58 22.09
N ALA A 295 7.56 -4.19 20.91
CA ALA A 295 6.47 -5.09 20.58
C ALA A 295 6.46 -6.34 21.47
N LYS A 296 7.62 -6.98 21.65
CA LYS A 296 7.78 -8.15 22.53
C LYS A 296 7.44 -7.81 23.98
N GLN A 297 7.92 -6.67 24.48
CA GLN A 297 7.61 -6.20 25.83
C GLN A 297 6.11 -5.95 26.01
N PHE A 298 5.47 -5.28 25.05
CA PHE A 298 4.03 -5.07 25.04
C PHE A 298 3.25 -6.40 25.07
N ILE A 299 3.60 -7.35 24.20
CA ILE A 299 2.98 -8.68 24.17
C ILE A 299 3.17 -9.40 25.51
N ALA A 300 4.40 -9.42 26.03
CA ALA A 300 4.73 -10.08 27.29
C ALA A 300 4.04 -9.45 28.51
N GLN A 301 3.68 -8.17 28.44
CA GLN A 301 3.06 -7.44 29.54
C GLN A 301 1.52 -7.62 29.57
N TYR A 302 0.86 -7.57 28.42
CA TYR A 302 -0.61 -7.54 28.35
C TYR A 302 -1.24 -8.85 27.83
N PHE A 303 -0.48 -9.72 27.18
CA PHE A 303 -1.02 -10.91 26.53
C PHE A 303 -0.44 -12.20 27.13
N GLY A 304 -1.25 -13.26 27.10
CA GLY A 304 -0.94 -14.59 27.61
C GLY A 304 0.07 -15.33 26.73
N PRO A 305 0.32 -16.62 27.01
CA PRO A 305 1.11 -17.47 26.12
C PRO A 305 0.44 -17.59 24.73
N PRO A 306 1.21 -17.88 23.67
CA PRO A 306 0.66 -18.03 22.33
C PRO A 306 -0.37 -19.15 22.28
N LEU A 307 -1.52 -18.91 21.63
CA LEU A 307 -2.57 -19.91 21.42
C LEU A 307 -2.32 -20.75 20.18
N PHE A 308 -1.86 -20.10 19.11
CA PHE A 308 -1.60 -20.74 17.83
C PHE A 308 -0.55 -19.93 17.06
N GLN A 309 0.27 -20.63 16.29
CA GLN A 309 1.28 -20.05 15.43
C GLN A 309 1.23 -20.71 14.05
N SER A 310 1.17 -19.91 13.00
CA SER A 310 1.29 -20.35 11.60
C SER A 310 2.37 -19.52 10.93
N GLY A 311 3.52 -20.14 10.66
CA GLY A 311 4.64 -19.42 10.07
C GLY A 311 5.15 -18.29 10.98
N SER A 312 5.24 -17.08 10.42
CA SER A 312 5.60 -15.85 11.14
C SER A 312 4.45 -15.24 11.97
N TYR A 313 3.23 -15.78 11.91
CA TYR A 313 2.06 -15.21 12.57
C TYR A 313 1.73 -15.93 13.87
N THR A 314 1.44 -15.16 14.93
CA THR A 314 1.11 -15.70 16.25
C THR A 314 -0.09 -15.00 16.85
N LEU A 315 -1.06 -15.78 17.33
CA LEU A 315 -2.21 -15.30 18.09
C LEU A 315 -1.93 -15.41 19.59
N TYR A 316 -2.14 -14.32 20.33
CA TYR A 316 -2.07 -14.32 21.79
C TYR A 316 -3.41 -13.89 22.38
N PRO A 317 -3.85 -14.48 23.51
CA PRO A 317 -5.02 -14.02 24.24
C PRO A 317 -4.66 -12.84 25.13
N LEU A 318 -5.58 -11.93 25.40
CA LEU A 318 -5.41 -10.90 26.41
C LEU A 318 -5.35 -11.53 27.83
N ARG A 319 -4.52 -11.01 28.73
CA ARG A 319 -4.47 -11.41 30.15
C ARG A 319 -5.54 -10.75 30.99
#